data_AF-A0A7J7F5R9-F1
#
_entry.id   AF-A0A7J7F5R9-F1
#
_cell.length_a   1.000
_cell.length_b   1.000
_cell.length_c   1.000
_cell.angle_alpha   90.00
_cell.angle_beta   90.00
_cell.angle_gamma   90.00
#
_symmetry.space_group_name_H-M   'P 1'
#
loop_
_entity.id
_entity.type
_entity.pdbx_description
1 polymer ?
#
loop_
_entity_poly.entity_id
_entity_poly.type
_entity_poly.pdbx_seq_one_letter_code
_entity_poly.pdbx_strand_id
1 'polypeptide(L)'
;NSLTYSKNKVLQKATLVVQSDVDKCVEDIMKEKNINPEKDASFKICMKACLLQISGYKQLYLDVESVRKKPYDSDNMQHEKLLLKVNFCFLYLEYFSENYTSEAHQILSRSNHPKLGYSYAIVGINLTEMAYSLLKSEALKFHLYNFVPGVPTMEHFHQFYCEY
;
A
#
# COMPACT_ATOMS: atom_id res chain seq x y z
N ASN A 1 12.56 -10.34 -10.04
CA ASN A 1 11.69 -10.93 -11.10
C ASN A 1 12.47 -11.10 -12.39
N SER A 2 12.34 -12.24 -13.08
CA SER A 2 13.09 -12.58 -14.30
C SER A 2 12.96 -11.56 -15.44
N LEU A 3 11.84 -10.82 -15.48
CA LEU A 3 11.60 -9.74 -16.46
C LEU A 3 12.61 -8.59 -16.37
N THR A 4 13.16 -8.27 -15.19
CA THR A 4 14.15 -7.19 -15.04
C THR A 4 15.48 -7.50 -15.74
N TYR A 5 15.75 -8.79 -15.96
CA TYR A 5 16.95 -9.29 -16.65
C TYR A 5 16.68 -9.68 -18.11
N SER A 6 15.49 -9.37 -18.63
CA SER A 6 15.15 -9.67 -20.02
C SER A 6 16.05 -8.92 -21.00
N LYS A 7 16.53 -9.63 -22.03
CA LYS A 7 17.22 -9.00 -23.18
C LYS A 7 16.30 -8.16 -24.05
N ASN A 8 14.99 -8.39 -23.95
CA ASN A 8 13.99 -7.61 -24.66
C ASN A 8 13.69 -6.31 -23.89
N LYS A 9 14.03 -5.17 -24.49
CA LYS A 9 13.91 -3.86 -23.85
C LYS A 9 12.47 -3.47 -23.52
N VAL A 10 11.49 -3.90 -24.32
CA VAL A 10 10.07 -3.64 -24.05
C VAL A 10 9.64 -4.37 -22.78
N LEU A 11 9.94 -5.67 -22.69
CA LEU A 11 9.62 -6.48 -21.51
C LEU A 11 10.38 -6.04 -20.25
N GLN A 12 11.63 -5.60 -20.40
CA GLN A 12 12.41 -5.09 -19.27
C GLN A 12 11.79 -3.80 -18.70
N LYS A 13 11.45 -2.84 -19.58
CA LYS A 13 10.84 -1.57 -19.21
C LYS A 13 9.43 -1.71 -18.64
N ALA A 14 8.70 -2.76 -19.00
CA ALA A 14 7.37 -3.04 -18.46
C ALA A 14 7.36 -3.13 -16.93
N THR A 15 8.47 -3.54 -16.30
CA THR A 15 8.57 -3.58 -14.84
C THR A 15 8.64 -2.20 -14.18
N LEU A 16 8.94 -1.14 -14.94
CA LEU A 16 9.10 0.24 -14.48
C LEU A 16 8.00 1.17 -14.99
N VAL A 17 6.96 0.61 -15.62
CA VAL A 17 5.85 1.39 -16.16
C VAL A 17 5.11 2.13 -15.05
N VAL A 18 4.77 3.40 -15.30
CA VAL A 18 3.88 4.19 -14.45
C VAL A 18 2.43 3.94 -14.84
N GLN A 19 1.49 4.12 -13.91
CA GLN A 19 0.08 3.76 -14.12
C GLN A 19 -0.52 4.42 -15.38
N SER A 20 -0.17 5.67 -15.66
CA SER A 20 -0.65 6.43 -16.84
C SER A 20 -0.21 5.86 -18.19
N ASP A 21 0.88 5.09 -18.22
CA ASP A 21 1.45 4.53 -19.45
C ASP A 21 1.23 3.02 -19.58
N VAL A 22 0.48 2.40 -18.66
CA VAL A 22 0.20 0.95 -18.69
C VAL A 22 -0.45 0.55 -20.01
N ASP A 23 -1.46 1.29 -20.49
CA ASP A 23 -2.16 0.94 -21.72
C ASP A 23 -1.23 0.90 -22.93
N LYS A 24 -0.36 1.91 -23.07
CA LYS A 24 0.66 1.96 -24.12
C LYS A 24 1.66 0.80 -23.98
N CYS A 25 2.11 0.52 -22.76
CA CYS A 25 3.04 -0.57 -22.50
C CYS A 25 2.45 -1.93 -22.88
N VAL A 26 1.16 -2.16 -22.62
CA VAL A 26 0.48 -3.40 -23.04
C VAL A 26 0.45 -3.50 -24.56
N GLU A 27 0.13 -2.42 -25.27
CA GLU A 27 0.15 -2.40 -26.73
C GLU A 27 1.53 -2.68 -27.31
N ASP A 28 2.59 -2.09 -26.73
CA ASP A 28 3.97 -2.32 -27.15
C ASP A 28 4.38 -3.78 -26.92
N ILE A 29 3.98 -4.40 -25.82
CA ILE A 29 4.23 -5.83 -25.55
C ILE A 29 3.51 -6.70 -26.57
N MET A 30 2.25 -6.39 -26.88
CA MET A 30 1.47 -7.15 -27.85
C MET A 30 2.10 -7.08 -29.24
N LYS A 31 2.54 -5.89 -29.67
CA LYS A 31 3.27 -5.69 -30.94
C LYS A 31 4.58 -6.46 -30.97
N GLU A 32 5.41 -6.31 -29.92
CA GLU A 32 6.72 -6.98 -29.80
C GLU A 32 6.60 -8.52 -29.81
N LYS A 33 5.47 -9.05 -29.35
CA LYS A 33 5.18 -10.49 -29.30
C LYS A 33 4.31 -11.00 -30.43
N ASN A 34 3.93 -10.16 -31.38
CA ASN A 34 3.01 -10.50 -32.48
C ASN A 34 1.69 -11.12 -31.97
N ILE A 35 1.16 -10.63 -30.85
CA ILE A 35 -0.10 -11.09 -30.25
C ILE A 35 -1.26 -10.34 -30.90
N ASN A 36 -2.31 -11.05 -31.30
CA ASN A 36 -3.45 -10.44 -31.99
C ASN A 36 -4.44 -9.86 -30.96
N PRO A 37 -4.69 -8.54 -30.95
CA PRO A 37 -5.51 -7.90 -29.93
C PRO A 37 -6.99 -8.27 -29.97
N GLU A 38 -7.51 -8.69 -31.13
CA GLU A 38 -8.91 -9.10 -31.28
C GLU A 38 -9.12 -10.56 -30.85
N LYS A 39 -8.14 -11.43 -31.13
CA LYS A 39 -8.20 -12.85 -30.76
C LYS A 39 -7.81 -13.09 -29.31
N ASP A 40 -6.90 -12.28 -28.77
CA ASP A 40 -6.30 -12.44 -27.45
C ASP A 40 -6.72 -11.31 -26.48
N ALA A 41 -8.00 -10.92 -26.50
CA ALA A 41 -8.52 -9.87 -25.63
C ALA A 41 -8.30 -10.17 -24.13
N SER A 42 -8.37 -11.44 -23.75
CA SER A 42 -8.07 -11.90 -22.38
C SER A 42 -6.62 -11.66 -21.99
N PHE A 43 -5.66 -11.83 -22.91
CA PHE A 43 -4.26 -11.50 -22.66
C PHE A 43 -4.09 -10.02 -22.37
N LYS A 44 -4.73 -9.13 -23.15
CA LYS A 44 -4.67 -7.69 -22.94
C LYS A 44 -5.17 -7.30 -21.55
N ILE A 45 -6.31 -7.87 -21.13
CA ILE A 45 -6.92 -7.62 -19.82
C ILE A 45 -6.01 -8.10 -18.68
N CYS A 46 -5.55 -9.36 -18.74
CA CYS A 46 -4.68 -9.92 -17.72
C CYS A 46 -3.35 -9.18 -17.62
N MET A 47 -2.74 -8.85 -18.76
CA MET A 47 -1.47 -8.12 -18.78
C MET A 47 -1.62 -6.72 -18.20
N LYS A 48 -2.71 -6.01 -18.54
CA LYS A 48 -3.03 -4.70 -17.95
C LYS A 48 -3.19 -4.80 -16.44
N ALA A 49 -3.95 -5.78 -15.95
CA ALA A 49 -4.14 -5.99 -14.51
C ALA A 49 -2.81 -6.25 -13.78
N CYS A 50 -1.95 -7.11 -14.32
CA CYS A 50 -0.63 -7.38 -13.75
C CYS A 50 0.24 -6.12 -13.68
N LEU A 51 0.27 -5.32 -14.75
CA LEU A 51 1.08 -4.09 -14.78
C LEU A 51 0.53 -3.01 -13.82
N LEU A 52 -0.79 -2.89 -13.68
CA LEU A 52 -1.43 -2.01 -12.70
C LEU A 52 -1.11 -2.44 -11.26
N GLN A 53 -1.14 -3.74 -10.96
CA GLN A 53 -0.78 -4.24 -9.64
C GLN A 53 0.70 -3.99 -9.32
N ILE A 54 1.61 -4.26 -10.27
CA ILE A 54 3.05 -4.03 -10.07
C ILE A 54 3.38 -2.54 -9.89
N SER A 55 2.86 -1.70 -10.79
CA SER A 55 3.10 -0.25 -10.74
C SER A 55 2.41 0.38 -9.53
N GLY A 56 1.19 -0.04 -9.22
CA GLY A 56 0.42 0.39 -8.06
C GLY A 56 1.09 0.03 -6.74
N TYR A 57 1.62 -1.20 -6.60
CA TYR A 57 2.35 -1.58 -5.37
C TYR A 57 3.58 -0.71 -5.15
N LYS A 58 4.33 -0.41 -6.22
CA LYS A 58 5.48 0.51 -6.14
C LYS A 58 5.05 1.91 -5.73
N GLN A 59 3.97 2.41 -6.32
CA GLN A 59 3.44 3.73 -5.98
C GLN A 59 2.98 3.77 -4.52
N LEU A 60 2.22 2.76 -4.08
CA LEU A 60 1.78 2.64 -2.69
C LEU A 60 2.96 2.66 -1.71
N TYR A 61 4.02 1.91 -2.00
CA TYR A 61 5.23 1.94 -1.17
C TYR A 61 5.83 3.35 -1.07
N LEU A 62 5.91 4.08 -2.18
CA LEU A 62 6.39 5.46 -2.20
C LEU A 62 5.46 6.40 -1.42
N ASP A 63 4.14 6.24 -1.56
CA ASP A 63 3.15 7.04 -0.86
C ASP A 63 3.26 6.83 0.66
N VAL A 64 3.30 5.57 1.11
CA VAL A 64 3.53 5.20 2.52
C VAL A 64 4.85 5.76 3.03
N GLU A 65 5.93 5.64 2.25
CA GLU A 65 7.25 6.13 2.65
C GLU A 65 7.30 7.66 2.73
N SER A 66 6.57 8.36 1.85
CA SER A 66 6.47 9.83 1.86
C SER A 66 5.83 10.34 3.15
N VAL A 67 4.76 9.68 3.57
CA VAL A 67 4.05 9.97 4.82
C VAL A 67 4.94 9.65 6.02
N ARG A 68 5.58 8.47 6.03
CA ARG A 68 6.47 8.05 7.13
C ARG A 68 7.64 9.01 7.35
N LYS A 69 8.16 9.60 6.27
CA LYS A 69 9.29 10.54 6.30
C LYS A 69 8.88 11.99 6.55
N LYS A 70 7.59 12.30 6.57
CA LYS A 70 7.11 13.67 6.74
C LYS A 70 7.62 14.23 8.08
N PRO A 71 8.39 15.34 8.08
CA PRO A 71 8.90 15.90 9.31
C PRO A 71 7.75 16.45 10.16
N TYR A 72 7.97 16.45 11.46
CA TYR A 72 7.09 17.14 12.40
C TYR A 72 7.11 18.64 12.10
N ASP A 73 5.93 19.26 12.11
CA ASP A 73 5.74 20.70 11.88
C ASP A 73 4.96 21.24 13.08
N SER A 74 5.62 22.05 13.93
CA SER A 74 5.04 22.59 15.17
C SER A 74 3.94 23.61 14.94
N ASP A 75 3.90 24.24 13.76
CA ASP A 75 2.91 25.28 13.43
C ASP A 75 1.61 24.68 12.87
N ASN A 76 1.61 23.37 12.62
CA ASN A 76 0.42 22.62 12.27
C ASN A 76 -0.31 22.17 13.55
N MET A 77 -1.47 22.79 13.84
CA MET A 77 -2.31 22.48 15.00
C MET A 77 -2.65 20.99 15.17
N GLN A 78 -2.67 20.19 14.10
CA GLN A 78 -2.85 18.73 14.20
C GLN A 78 -1.59 18.01 14.71
N HIS A 79 -0.41 18.52 14.39
CA HIS A 79 0.86 18.05 14.94
C HIS A 79 1.10 18.59 16.37
N GLU A 80 0.68 19.82 16.65
CA GLU A 80 0.90 20.51 17.94
C GLU A 80 0.20 19.81 19.11
N LYS A 81 -0.98 19.20 18.86
CA LYS A 81 -1.72 18.42 19.87
C LYS A 81 -0.97 17.17 20.36
N LEU A 82 0.11 16.77 19.69
CA LEU A 82 0.81 15.50 19.87
C LEU A 82 2.33 15.69 19.72
N LEU A 83 2.96 16.19 20.78
CA LEU A 83 4.41 16.13 20.96
C LEU A 83 4.85 14.65 20.97
N LEU A 84 5.36 14.17 19.82
CA LEU A 84 6.40 13.13 19.63
C LEU A 84 6.18 12.42 18.27
N LYS A 85 7.09 12.64 17.33
CA LYS A 85 7.69 11.69 16.37
C LYS A 85 6.83 10.72 15.52
N VAL A 86 5.50 10.64 15.61
CA VAL A 86 4.76 9.51 14.99
C VAL A 86 3.53 9.90 14.16
N ASN A 87 3.69 10.81 13.19
CA ASN A 87 2.66 11.12 12.19
C ASN A 87 2.07 9.86 11.52
N PHE A 88 2.92 8.87 11.23
CA PHE A 88 2.52 7.61 10.61
C PHE A 88 1.63 6.71 11.50
N CYS A 89 1.82 6.74 12.82
CA CYS A 89 0.95 6.02 13.77
C CYS A 89 -0.40 6.72 13.92
N PHE A 90 -0.44 8.04 13.84
CA PHE A 90 -1.70 8.76 13.99
C PHE A 90 -2.67 8.46 12.87
N LEU A 91 -2.18 8.28 11.64
CA LEU A 91 -3.02 7.86 10.53
C LEU A 91 -3.72 6.51 10.79
N TYR A 92 -3.07 5.59 11.49
CA TYR A 92 -3.76 4.39 11.95
C TYR A 92 -4.85 4.71 12.96
N LEU A 93 -4.53 5.42 14.03
CA LEU A 93 -5.48 5.67 15.11
C LEU A 93 -6.69 6.48 14.61
N GLU A 94 -6.44 7.47 13.76
CA GLU A 94 -7.46 8.28 13.09
C GLU A 94 -8.32 7.39 12.20
N TYR A 95 -7.72 6.70 11.21
CA TYR A 95 -8.45 5.81 10.32
C TYR A 95 -9.23 4.73 11.07
N PHE A 96 -8.62 4.11 12.08
CA PHE A 96 -9.25 3.07 12.89
C PHE A 96 -10.41 3.61 13.72
N SER A 97 -10.25 4.81 14.30
CA SER A 97 -11.34 5.45 15.06
C SER A 97 -12.52 5.86 14.17
N GLU A 98 -12.24 6.30 12.94
CA GLU A 98 -13.26 6.75 11.99
C GLU A 98 -13.99 5.57 11.35
N ASN A 99 -13.28 4.49 10.98
CA ASN A 99 -13.83 3.37 10.23
C ASN A 99 -14.27 2.19 11.10
N TYR A 100 -13.72 2.05 12.30
CA TYR A 100 -13.98 0.95 13.25
C TYR A 100 -14.26 1.49 14.66
N THR A 101 -15.21 2.44 14.76
CA THR A 101 -15.45 3.24 15.97
C THR A 101 -15.84 2.39 17.19
N SER A 102 -16.59 1.31 16.97
CA SER A 102 -17.02 0.40 18.06
C SER A 102 -15.83 -0.38 18.63
N GLU A 103 -15.01 -0.93 17.74
CA GLU A 103 -13.80 -1.67 18.05
C GLU A 103 -12.76 -0.75 18.71
N ALA A 104 -12.59 0.47 18.19
CA ALA A 104 -11.73 1.50 18.76
C ALA A 104 -12.10 1.81 20.22
N HIS A 105 -13.39 2.03 20.51
CA HIS A 105 -13.85 2.23 21.88
C HIS A 105 -13.61 1.01 22.77
N GLN A 106 -13.83 -0.20 22.26
CA GLN A 106 -13.62 -1.42 23.03
C GLN A 106 -12.14 -1.64 23.37
N ILE A 107 -11.25 -1.46 22.38
CA ILE A 107 -9.80 -1.61 22.55
C ILE A 107 -9.27 -0.52 23.50
N LEU A 108 -9.72 0.72 23.36
CA LEU A 108 -9.37 1.82 24.29
C LEU A 108 -9.86 1.55 25.73
N SER A 109 -11.06 1.01 25.88
CA SER A 109 -11.58 0.63 27.21
C SER A 109 -10.70 -0.45 27.85
N ARG A 110 -10.32 -1.47 27.07
CA ARG A 110 -9.43 -2.56 27.53
C ARG A 110 -8.01 -2.06 27.83
N SER A 111 -7.48 -1.13 27.04
CA SER A 111 -6.14 -0.57 27.24
C SER A 111 -6.02 0.15 28.59
N ASN A 112 -7.12 0.68 29.12
CA ASN A 112 -7.19 1.35 30.43
C ASN A 112 -7.43 0.40 31.62
N HIS A 113 -7.43 -0.93 31.41
CA HIS A 113 -7.66 -1.88 32.49
C HIS A 113 -6.56 -1.80 33.57
N PRO A 114 -6.90 -1.73 34.87
CA PRO A 114 -5.94 -1.42 35.95
C PRO A 114 -4.83 -2.47 36.17
N LYS A 115 -5.02 -3.72 35.69
CA LYS A 115 -4.04 -4.81 35.85
C LYS A 115 -3.53 -5.41 34.53
N LEU A 116 -4.27 -5.22 33.44
CA LEU A 116 -4.03 -5.86 32.13
C LEU A 116 -3.99 -4.83 31.00
N GLY A 117 -4.02 -3.55 31.35
CA GLY A 117 -3.98 -2.46 30.39
C GLY A 117 -2.64 -2.41 29.67
N TYR A 118 -2.65 -1.69 28.56
CA TYR A 118 -1.49 -1.48 27.71
C TYR A 118 -1.57 -0.07 27.14
N SER A 119 -0.46 0.47 26.66
CA SER A 119 -0.48 1.77 26.00
C SER A 119 -1.08 1.63 24.61
N TYR A 120 -2.30 2.16 24.45
CA TYR A 120 -3.03 2.18 23.18
C TYR A 120 -2.19 2.79 22.05
N ALA A 121 -1.52 3.92 22.33
CA ALA A 121 -0.64 4.58 21.38
C ALA A 121 0.57 3.70 21.00
N ILE A 122 1.24 3.04 21.96
CA ILE A 122 2.40 2.18 21.66
C ILE A 122 1.99 0.99 20.79
N VAL A 123 0.80 0.41 21.02
CA VAL A 123 0.28 -0.67 20.17
C VAL A 123 0.07 -0.16 18.74
N GLY A 124 -0.53 1.02 18.55
CA GLY A 124 -0.66 1.62 17.23
C GLY A 124 0.68 1.86 16.52
N ILE A 125 1.71 2.29 17.25
CA ILE A 125 3.06 2.47 16.71
C ILE A 125 3.63 1.14 16.22
N ASN A 126 3.49 0.09 17.02
CA ASN A 126 4.02 -1.23 16.68
C ASN A 126 3.28 -1.83 15.48
N LEU A 127 1.94 -1.72 15.43
CA LEU A 127 1.14 -2.22 14.31
C LEU A 127 1.50 -1.51 13.01
N THR A 128 1.61 -0.19 13.04
CA THR A 128 2.00 0.59 11.84
C THR A 128 3.41 0.28 11.37
N GLU A 129 4.38 0.14 12.28
CA GLU A 129 5.74 -0.26 11.91
C GLU A 129 5.81 -1.70 11.35
N MET A 130 5.01 -2.63 11.89
CA MET A 130 4.90 -3.99 11.34
C MET A 130 4.28 -3.97 9.94
N ALA A 131 3.17 -3.25 9.73
CA ALA A 131 2.55 -3.12 8.41
C ALA A 131 3.51 -2.52 7.38
N TYR A 132 4.24 -1.47 7.77
CA TYR A 132 5.29 -0.89 6.94
C TYR A 132 6.43 -1.89 6.63
N SER A 133 6.88 -2.64 7.63
CA SER A 133 7.93 -3.65 7.44
C SER A 133 7.51 -4.76 6.48
N LEU A 134 6.25 -5.18 6.53
CA LEU A 134 5.67 -6.16 5.60
C LEU A 134 5.52 -5.59 4.18
N LEU A 135 5.19 -4.30 4.05
CA LEU A 135 5.16 -3.61 2.76
C LEU A 135 6.57 -3.52 2.16
N LYS A 136 7.55 -3.06 2.96
CA LYS A 136 8.93 -2.86 2.53
C LYS A 136 9.63 -4.17 2.12
N SER A 137 9.33 -5.26 2.81
CA SER A 137 9.89 -6.60 2.50
C SER A 137 9.19 -7.32 1.35
N GLU A 138 8.22 -6.67 0.69
CA GLU A 138 7.32 -7.26 -0.29
C GLU A 138 6.43 -8.41 0.23
N ALA A 139 6.39 -8.65 1.55
CA ALA A 139 5.57 -9.71 2.15
C ALA A 139 4.06 -9.44 1.98
N LEU A 140 3.62 -8.16 1.89
CA LEU A 140 2.22 -7.80 1.61
C LEU A 140 1.80 -7.99 0.14
N LYS A 141 2.75 -8.23 -0.76
CA LYS A 141 2.48 -8.26 -2.20
C LYS A 141 1.45 -9.31 -2.58
N PHE A 142 1.54 -10.51 -2.01
CA PHE A 142 0.58 -11.58 -2.25
C PHE A 142 -0.82 -11.23 -1.74
N HIS A 143 -0.91 -10.65 -0.54
CA HIS A 143 -2.19 -10.22 0.03
C HIS A 143 -2.84 -9.15 -0.86
N LEU A 144 -2.11 -8.08 -1.20
CA LEU A 144 -2.64 -6.98 -2.01
C LEU A 144 -3.00 -7.42 -3.44
N TYR A 145 -2.26 -8.34 -4.04
CA TYR A 145 -2.58 -8.83 -5.39
C TYR A 145 -3.83 -9.70 -5.44
N ASN A 146 -4.16 -10.39 -4.35
CA ASN A 146 -5.37 -11.20 -4.26
C ASN A 146 -6.58 -10.39 -3.78
N PHE A 147 -6.36 -9.39 -2.93
CA PHE A 147 -7.41 -8.57 -2.35
C PHE A 147 -7.87 -7.44 -3.27
N VAL A 148 -6.95 -6.82 -4.03
CA VAL A 148 -7.24 -5.63 -4.85
C VAL A 148 -7.27 -5.98 -6.35
N PRO A 149 -8.45 -6.00 -6.99
CA PRO A 149 -8.56 -6.06 -8.44
C PRO A 149 -8.17 -4.70 -9.04
N GLY A 150 -6.87 -4.47 -9.22
CA GLY A 150 -6.35 -3.26 -9.85
C GLY A 150 -5.19 -2.62 -9.09
N VAL A 151 -5.26 -1.30 -8.90
CA VAL A 151 -4.17 -0.52 -8.30
C VAL A 151 -4.36 -0.50 -6.77
N PRO A 152 -3.44 -1.08 -5.98
CA PRO A 152 -3.46 -0.92 -4.53
C PRO A 152 -3.22 0.54 -4.14
N THR A 153 -3.90 1.00 -3.08
CA THR A 153 -3.93 2.39 -2.63
C THR A 153 -3.65 2.48 -1.12
N MET A 154 -3.46 3.69 -0.59
CA MET A 154 -3.30 3.91 0.86
C MET A 154 -4.47 3.34 1.66
N GLU A 155 -5.69 3.40 1.14
CA GLU A 155 -6.86 2.82 1.79
C GLU A 155 -6.73 1.31 1.99
N HIS A 156 -6.31 0.57 0.97
CA HIS A 156 -6.06 -0.87 1.07
C HIS A 156 -4.93 -1.19 2.06
N PHE A 157 -3.93 -0.31 2.17
CA PHE A 157 -2.89 -0.43 3.18
C PHE A 157 -3.45 -0.22 4.59
N HIS A 158 -4.31 0.77 4.81
CA HIS A 158 -4.97 1.01 6.09
C HIS A 158 -5.88 -0.14 6.51
N GLN A 159 -6.68 -0.68 5.57
CA GLN A 159 -7.54 -1.84 5.81
C GLN A 159 -6.72 -3.05 6.29
N PHE A 160 -5.59 -3.35 5.63
CA PHE A 160 -4.77 -4.52 5.94
C PHE A 160 -4.43 -4.67 7.42
N TYR A 161 -4.04 -3.61 8.13
CA TYR A 161 -3.65 -3.71 9.54
C TYR A 161 -4.73 -3.22 10.52
N CYS A 162 -5.92 -2.90 10.01
CA CYS A 162 -7.13 -2.76 10.84
C CYS A 162 -7.90 -4.08 10.92
N GLU A 163 -7.81 -4.93 9.89
CA GLU A 163 -8.47 -6.24 9.82
C GLU A 163 -7.70 -7.39 10.52
N TYR A 164 -6.42 -7.19 10.83
CA TYR A 164 -5.51 -8.17 11.45
C TYR A 164 -4.82 -7.61 12.68
#